data_AF-A0AAP4UAI7-F1
#
_entry.id   AF-A0AAP4UAI7-F1
#
_cell.length_a   1.000
_cell.length_b   1.000
_cell.length_c   1.000
_cell.angle_alpha   90.00
_cell.angle_beta   90.00
_cell.angle_gamma   90.00
#
_symmetry.space_group_name_H-M   'P 1'
#
loop_
_entity.id
_entity.type
_entity.pdbx_description
1 polymer ?
#
loop_
_entity_poly.entity_id
_entity_poly.type
_entity_poly.pdbx_seq_one_letter_code
_entity_poly.pdbx_strand_id
1 'polypeptide(L)'
;MYWKVEDKKWMKARKVLWAELKKCLLEHQYSKKEVKYMEPYFLKGIRKQEDIAWAEPVPLIYCLAWHPSDDINVWFAEFQRIKSEARCEESMLGSISTSYILIKDNSYLYSPLNATENVKSLFLQREQLLYQFLFLNQQFLDDAYVKQAEQWRLEALRPLNSGALFSIDKLGGIIKDNKEGEPFAPYFNAFSIQHLCHLSQYLSTEMYKRQMRRDDSEEKLGRMLATSLQFYQQRQQYSAAFQTIAELWFKQLDSDEIAPEWKTIWANAKAGKYLTRDEYFSKDEADEVDIENNKINVEDELKQLLLDGTDKSEIIDCLAEYFEAETIALFDIEDLDNIRPPYSGFIDPLEQLVKLRGELDSVSYQDEVKDDVLTISLNEKVIGEINLDEVFSNETADYFQQIIDLAMEWFPNQALLSVEEGSTSLFILPSNIFKLLEESGIESDLLN
;
A
#
# COMPACT_ATOMS: atom_id res chain seq x y z
N MET A 1 -2.82 -35.61 -21.06
CA MET A 1 -1.89 -34.91 -20.16
C MET A 1 -1.50 -33.59 -20.81
N TYR A 2 -1.76 -32.44 -20.17
CA TYR A 2 -1.50 -31.11 -20.77
C TYR A 2 -0.02 -30.72 -20.75
N TRP A 3 0.73 -31.23 -19.78
CA TRP A 3 2.18 -31.10 -19.75
C TRP A 3 2.81 -32.02 -20.81
N LYS A 4 3.42 -31.42 -21.83
CA LYS A 4 4.11 -32.14 -22.91
C LYS A 4 5.52 -32.52 -22.49
N VAL A 5 5.64 -33.30 -21.41
CA VAL A 5 6.94 -33.62 -20.77
C VAL A 5 7.92 -34.36 -21.69
N GLU A 6 7.41 -35.11 -22.66
CA GLU A 6 8.20 -35.84 -23.65
C GLU A 6 8.69 -34.96 -24.80
N ASP A 7 8.07 -33.78 -25.01
CA ASP A 7 8.48 -32.82 -26.02
C ASP A 7 9.68 -32.00 -25.54
N LYS A 8 10.85 -32.31 -26.08
CA LYS A 8 12.11 -31.63 -25.75
C LYS A 8 12.09 -30.11 -26.03
N LYS A 9 11.41 -29.67 -27.08
CA LYS A 9 11.32 -28.23 -27.41
C LYS A 9 10.43 -27.52 -26.39
N TRP A 10 9.27 -28.12 -26.09
CA TRP A 10 8.35 -27.61 -25.07
C TRP A 10 9.03 -27.52 -23.70
N MET A 11 9.69 -28.58 -23.26
CA MET A 11 10.43 -28.61 -21.99
C MET A 11 11.56 -27.58 -21.93
N LYS A 12 12.28 -27.35 -23.04
CA LYS A 12 13.33 -26.33 -23.09
C LYS A 12 12.74 -24.93 -22.90
N ALA A 13 11.67 -24.60 -23.62
CA ALA A 13 10.99 -23.31 -23.47
C ALA A 13 10.43 -23.12 -22.06
N ARG A 14 9.79 -24.17 -21.50
CA ARG A 14 9.23 -24.12 -20.14
C ARG A 14 10.30 -23.93 -19.07
N LYS A 15 11.49 -24.52 -19.21
CA LYS A 15 12.62 -24.30 -18.29
C LYS A 15 13.17 -22.89 -18.34
N VAL A 16 13.24 -22.28 -19.52
CA VAL A 16 13.65 -20.87 -19.66
C VAL A 16 12.66 -19.97 -18.93
N LEU A 17 11.36 -20.16 -19.18
CA LEU A 17 10.30 -19.41 -18.50
C LEU A 17 10.33 -19.61 -16.98
N TRP A 18 10.58 -20.83 -16.50
CA TRP A 18 10.74 -21.12 -15.07
C TRP A 18 11.94 -20.37 -14.47
N ALA A 19 13.06 -20.30 -15.18
CA ALA A 19 14.26 -19.61 -14.69
C ALA A 19 14.02 -18.11 -14.49
N GLU A 20 13.21 -17.49 -15.37
CA GLU A 20 12.77 -16.10 -15.23
C GLU A 20 11.78 -15.96 -14.07
N LEU A 21 10.73 -16.78 -14.03
CA LEU A 21 9.71 -16.75 -12.97
C LEU A 21 10.29 -17.00 -11.58
N LYS A 22 11.29 -17.89 -11.47
CA LYS A 22 12.00 -18.18 -10.23
C LYS A 22 12.68 -16.94 -9.63
N LYS A 23 13.23 -16.05 -10.47
CA LYS A 23 13.84 -14.80 -9.97
C LYS A 23 12.76 -13.92 -9.37
N CYS A 24 11.66 -13.71 -10.09
CA CYS A 24 10.51 -12.94 -9.60
C CYS A 24 9.97 -13.51 -8.28
N LEU A 25 9.79 -14.83 -8.17
CA LEU A 25 9.30 -15.46 -6.93
C LEU A 25 10.22 -15.19 -5.73
N LEU A 26 11.54 -15.34 -5.89
CA LEU A 26 12.49 -15.09 -4.80
C LEU A 26 12.48 -13.63 -4.31
N GLU A 27 12.17 -12.69 -5.21
CA GLU A 27 12.05 -11.26 -4.88
C GLU A 27 10.73 -10.93 -4.18
N HIS A 28 9.65 -11.67 -4.47
CA HIS A 28 8.38 -11.60 -3.73
C HIS A 28 8.46 -12.39 -2.42
N GLN A 29 9.65 -12.46 -1.82
CA GLN A 29 9.94 -13.07 -0.52
C GLN A 29 9.60 -14.56 -0.38
N TYR A 30 9.37 -15.29 -1.49
CA TYR A 30 9.27 -16.74 -1.42
C TYR A 30 10.64 -17.34 -1.06
N SER A 31 10.66 -18.24 -0.09
CA SER A 31 11.88 -18.94 0.31
C SER A 31 12.38 -19.85 -0.81
N LYS A 32 13.71 -20.09 -0.83
CA LYS A 32 14.32 -21.09 -1.74
C LYS A 32 13.71 -22.48 -1.58
N LYS A 33 13.18 -22.79 -0.39
CA LYS A 33 12.50 -24.05 -0.07
C LYS A 33 11.18 -24.14 -0.83
N GLU A 34 10.32 -23.11 -0.72
CA GLU A 34 9.02 -23.03 -1.41
C GLU A 34 9.18 -23.07 -2.92
N VAL A 35 10.08 -22.27 -3.48
CA VAL A 35 10.35 -22.23 -4.92
C VAL A 35 10.78 -23.60 -5.45
N LYS A 36 11.55 -24.37 -4.66
CA LYS A 36 11.97 -25.74 -5.02
C LYS A 36 10.77 -26.71 -5.06
N TYR A 37 9.72 -26.49 -4.28
CA TYR A 37 8.49 -27.30 -4.33
C TYR A 37 7.56 -26.91 -5.47
N MET A 38 7.64 -25.66 -5.94
CA MET A 38 6.86 -25.15 -7.07
C MET A 38 7.37 -25.63 -8.43
N GLU A 39 8.69 -25.82 -8.58
CA GLU A 39 9.32 -26.22 -9.84
C GLU A 39 8.74 -27.51 -10.47
N PRO A 40 8.55 -28.63 -9.74
CA PRO A 40 8.00 -29.86 -10.30
C PRO A 40 6.59 -29.68 -10.85
N TYR A 41 5.77 -28.85 -10.21
CA TYR A 41 4.43 -28.55 -10.70
C TYR A 41 4.50 -27.73 -11.99
N PHE A 42 5.28 -26.65 -11.99
CA PHE A 42 5.41 -25.80 -13.17
C PHE A 42 5.89 -26.58 -14.41
N LEU A 43 6.91 -27.42 -14.23
CA LEU A 43 7.55 -28.16 -15.32
C LEU A 43 6.80 -29.44 -15.73
N LYS A 44 6.09 -30.11 -14.80
CA LYS A 44 5.57 -31.47 -15.02
C LYS A 44 4.15 -31.72 -14.51
N GLY A 45 3.52 -30.76 -13.84
CA GLY A 45 2.21 -30.91 -13.20
C GLY A 45 2.23 -31.76 -11.94
N ILE A 46 3.41 -31.97 -11.34
CA ILE A 46 3.58 -32.85 -10.17
C ILE A 46 3.55 -32.00 -8.90
N ARG A 47 2.52 -32.19 -8.05
CA ARG A 47 2.46 -31.62 -6.70
C ARG A 47 3.12 -32.59 -5.71
N LYS A 48 4.16 -32.16 -5.03
CA LYS A 48 4.78 -32.95 -3.95
C LYS A 48 4.12 -32.60 -2.62
N GLN A 49 3.34 -33.51 -2.05
CA GLN A 49 2.83 -33.35 -0.69
C GLN A 49 3.96 -33.70 0.30
N GLU A 50 4.28 -32.81 1.25
CA GLU A 50 5.13 -33.16 2.39
C GLU A 50 4.27 -33.76 3.51
N ASP A 51 4.70 -34.85 4.12
CA ASP A 51 3.95 -35.57 5.16
C ASP A 51 3.72 -34.77 6.46
N ILE A 52 4.36 -33.59 6.64
CA ILE A 52 4.47 -32.95 7.97
C ILE A 52 4.06 -31.46 7.99
N ALA A 53 3.89 -30.77 6.86
CA ALA A 53 3.51 -29.35 6.87
C ALA A 53 2.04 -29.15 6.43
N TRP A 54 1.30 -28.35 7.20
CA TRP A 54 -0.02 -27.79 6.83
C TRP A 54 0.06 -26.82 5.64
N ALA A 55 1.27 -26.44 5.22
CA ALA A 55 1.50 -25.52 4.11
C ALA A 55 1.31 -26.21 2.76
N GLU A 56 0.54 -25.56 1.88
CA GLU A 56 0.41 -26.02 0.50
C GLU A 56 1.74 -25.85 -0.25
N PRO A 57 2.26 -26.90 -0.91
CA PRO A 57 3.53 -26.82 -1.63
C PRO A 57 3.44 -25.89 -2.85
N VAL A 58 2.24 -25.75 -3.43
CA VAL A 58 1.92 -24.81 -4.51
C VAL A 58 0.48 -24.31 -4.30
N PRO A 59 0.28 -23.00 -4.07
CA PRO A 59 -1.03 -22.37 -3.98
C PRO A 59 -1.93 -22.69 -5.18
N LEU A 60 -3.24 -22.86 -4.95
CA LEU A 60 -4.23 -23.16 -5.99
C LEU A 60 -4.19 -22.13 -7.14
N ILE A 61 -4.09 -20.84 -6.84
CA ILE A 61 -4.03 -19.81 -7.89
C ILE A 61 -2.84 -20.01 -8.85
N TYR A 62 -1.67 -20.40 -8.35
CA TYR A 62 -0.52 -20.72 -9.20
C TYR A 62 -0.71 -22.05 -9.91
N CYS A 63 -1.45 -22.99 -9.31
CA CYS A 63 -1.80 -24.23 -9.99
C CYS A 63 -2.60 -23.94 -11.26
N LEU A 64 -3.58 -23.05 -11.18
CA LEU A 64 -4.40 -22.62 -12.31
C LEU A 64 -3.57 -21.76 -13.30
N ALA A 65 -2.87 -20.74 -12.80
CA ALA A 65 -2.09 -19.81 -13.62
C ALA A 65 -1.01 -20.53 -14.42
N TRP A 66 -0.30 -21.48 -13.82
CA TRP A 66 0.81 -22.19 -14.47
C TRP A 66 0.39 -23.45 -15.23
N HIS A 67 -0.91 -23.77 -15.26
CA HIS A 67 -1.44 -24.90 -16.02
C HIS A 67 -1.26 -24.66 -17.54
N PRO A 68 -0.83 -25.63 -18.38
CA PRO A 68 -0.59 -25.37 -19.81
C PRO A 68 -1.83 -25.03 -20.65
N SER A 69 -3.03 -25.37 -20.17
CA SER A 69 -4.31 -25.04 -20.83
C SER A 69 -4.86 -23.68 -20.36
N ASP A 70 -5.54 -22.97 -21.25
CA ASP A 70 -6.35 -21.76 -20.97
C ASP A 70 -7.85 -22.08 -20.82
N ASP A 71 -8.25 -23.35 -20.98
CA ASP A 71 -9.65 -23.77 -20.90
C ASP A 71 -10.14 -23.83 -19.44
N ILE A 72 -11.17 -23.03 -19.14
CA ILE A 72 -11.83 -22.95 -17.83
C ILE A 72 -12.36 -24.31 -17.33
N ASN A 73 -12.85 -25.18 -18.21
CA ASN A 73 -13.33 -26.51 -17.81
C ASN A 73 -12.17 -27.41 -17.35
N VAL A 74 -11.00 -27.22 -17.97
CA VAL A 74 -9.78 -27.92 -17.57
C VAL A 74 -9.30 -27.42 -16.22
N TRP A 75 -9.39 -26.11 -15.97
CA TRP A 75 -9.09 -25.53 -14.66
C TRP A 75 -10.04 -26.00 -13.57
N PHE A 76 -11.32 -26.16 -13.90
CA PHE A 76 -12.30 -26.72 -12.97
C PHE A 76 -11.98 -28.19 -12.65
N ALA A 77 -11.62 -29.00 -13.65
CA ALA A 77 -11.18 -30.37 -13.43
C ALA A 77 -9.90 -30.44 -12.58
N GLU A 78 -8.97 -29.51 -12.77
CA GLU A 78 -7.76 -29.39 -11.95
C GLU A 78 -8.07 -29.00 -10.51
N PHE A 79 -8.99 -28.06 -10.30
CA PHE A 79 -9.52 -27.72 -8.98
C PHE A 79 -10.15 -28.95 -8.29
N GLN A 80 -10.99 -29.72 -8.99
CA GLN A 80 -11.60 -30.94 -8.45
C GLN A 80 -10.54 -32.00 -8.11
N ARG A 81 -9.48 -32.13 -8.93
CA ARG A 81 -8.34 -33.00 -8.63
C ARG A 81 -7.62 -32.56 -7.35
N ILE A 82 -7.28 -31.28 -7.23
CA ILE A 82 -6.63 -30.69 -6.05
C ILE A 82 -7.47 -30.90 -4.80
N LYS A 83 -8.79 -30.67 -4.92
CA LYS A 83 -9.77 -30.89 -3.85
C LYS A 83 -9.81 -32.36 -3.41
N SER A 84 -9.76 -33.31 -4.34
CA SER A 84 -9.71 -34.74 -4.00
C SER A 84 -8.40 -35.19 -3.34
N GLU A 85 -7.33 -34.40 -3.50
CA GLU A 85 -6.01 -34.64 -2.91
C GLU A 85 -5.84 -33.95 -1.55
N ALA A 86 -6.78 -33.08 -1.16
CA ALA A 86 -6.73 -32.36 0.11
C ALA A 86 -6.86 -33.35 1.28
N ARG A 87 -6.01 -33.16 2.30
CA ARG A 87 -5.97 -34.07 3.47
C ARG A 87 -7.19 -33.91 4.37
N CYS A 88 -7.68 -32.68 4.48
CA CYS A 88 -8.81 -32.31 5.29
C CYS A 88 -9.48 -31.06 4.73
N GLU A 89 -10.62 -30.71 5.32
CA GLU A 89 -11.38 -29.51 5.00
C GLU A 89 -10.58 -28.24 5.23
N GLU A 90 -9.84 -28.12 6.34
CA GLU A 90 -9.03 -26.92 6.62
C GLU A 90 -7.94 -26.70 5.57
N SER A 91 -7.34 -27.77 5.05
CA SER A 91 -6.32 -27.69 4.00
C SER A 91 -6.89 -27.15 2.70
N MET A 92 -8.09 -27.59 2.30
CA MET A 92 -8.72 -27.09 1.08
C MET A 92 -9.20 -25.66 1.24
N LEU A 93 -9.78 -25.33 2.40
CA LEU A 93 -10.22 -23.97 2.71
C LEU A 93 -9.02 -23.01 2.72
N GLY A 94 -7.91 -23.41 3.33
CA GLY A 94 -6.64 -22.68 3.33
C GLY A 94 -6.09 -22.43 1.92
N SER A 95 -6.25 -23.39 1.01
CA SER A 95 -5.87 -23.24 -0.40
C SER A 95 -6.62 -22.13 -1.11
N ILE A 96 -7.94 -22.11 -0.90
CA ILE A 96 -8.85 -21.16 -1.52
C ILE A 96 -8.63 -19.77 -0.92
N SER A 97 -8.54 -19.67 0.41
CA SER A 97 -8.31 -18.38 1.09
C SER A 97 -6.94 -17.78 0.70
N THR A 98 -5.88 -18.59 0.67
CA THR A 98 -4.54 -18.15 0.20
C THR A 98 -4.60 -17.62 -1.23
N SER A 99 -5.41 -18.23 -2.10
CA SER A 99 -5.57 -17.74 -3.48
C SER A 99 -6.19 -16.34 -3.52
N TYR A 100 -7.21 -16.07 -2.68
CA TYR A 100 -7.80 -14.75 -2.57
C TYR A 100 -6.87 -13.72 -1.91
N ILE A 101 -6.10 -14.12 -0.89
CA ILE A 101 -5.07 -13.27 -0.27
C ILE A 101 -4.01 -12.88 -1.30
N LEU A 102 -3.49 -13.84 -2.07
CA LEU A 102 -2.52 -13.56 -3.14
C LEU A 102 -3.11 -12.62 -4.19
N ILE A 103 -4.40 -12.73 -4.54
CA ILE A 103 -5.05 -11.77 -5.45
C ILE A 103 -5.08 -10.38 -4.81
N LYS A 104 -5.48 -10.29 -3.55
CA LYS A 104 -5.55 -9.03 -2.81
C LYS A 104 -4.18 -8.33 -2.80
N ASP A 105 -3.15 -9.07 -2.40
CA ASP A 105 -1.80 -8.53 -2.21
C ASP A 105 -1.12 -8.18 -3.55
N ASN A 106 -1.45 -8.93 -4.62
CA ASN A 106 -0.92 -8.70 -5.97
C ASN A 106 -1.90 -7.91 -6.87
N SER A 107 -2.97 -7.34 -6.33
CA SER A 107 -3.98 -6.59 -7.12
C SER A 107 -3.52 -5.18 -7.51
N TYR A 108 -2.42 -4.70 -6.93
CA TYR A 108 -1.88 -3.38 -7.20
C TYR A 108 -1.19 -3.32 -8.58
N LEU A 109 -1.27 -2.16 -9.23
CA LEU A 109 -0.79 -1.91 -10.61
C LEU A 109 0.75 -1.88 -10.76
N TYR A 110 1.51 -2.37 -9.78
CA TYR A 110 2.96 -2.33 -9.83
C TYR A 110 3.51 -3.48 -10.68
N SER A 111 4.44 -3.14 -11.56
CA SER A 111 5.25 -4.16 -12.24
C SER A 111 6.22 -4.75 -11.23
N PRO A 112 6.44 -6.09 -11.22
CA PRO A 112 7.46 -6.68 -10.36
C PRO A 112 8.84 -6.12 -10.74
N LEU A 113 9.71 -5.91 -9.74
CA LEU A 113 11.02 -5.24 -9.87
C LEU A 113 11.98 -5.87 -10.90
N ASN A 114 11.69 -7.07 -11.42
CA ASN A 114 12.43 -7.73 -12.50
C ASN A 114 11.52 -8.39 -13.55
N ALA A 115 10.40 -7.75 -13.89
CA ALA A 115 9.57 -8.17 -15.01
C ALA A 115 10.41 -8.36 -16.29
N THR A 116 10.30 -9.52 -16.93
CA THR A 116 10.92 -9.79 -18.24
C THR A 116 9.86 -9.72 -19.34
N GLU A 117 10.30 -9.78 -20.60
CA GLU A 117 9.37 -9.88 -21.74
C GLU A 117 8.42 -11.09 -21.61
N ASN A 118 8.91 -12.21 -21.05
CA ASN A 118 8.14 -13.45 -20.92
C ASN A 118 7.44 -13.61 -19.55
N VAL A 119 7.92 -12.93 -18.50
CA VAL A 119 7.36 -12.97 -17.14
C VAL A 119 7.07 -11.56 -16.66
N LYS A 120 5.87 -11.09 -16.97
CA LYS A 120 5.38 -9.77 -16.53
C LYS A 120 4.64 -9.82 -15.18
N SER A 121 4.21 -11.01 -14.78
CA SER A 121 3.53 -11.27 -13.52
C SER A 121 3.79 -12.69 -13.02
N LEU A 122 3.55 -12.92 -11.73
CA LEU A 122 3.57 -14.27 -11.15
C LEU A 122 2.49 -15.19 -11.75
N PHE A 123 1.44 -14.60 -12.33
CA PHE A 123 0.34 -15.33 -13.00
C PHE A 123 0.54 -15.51 -14.51
N LEU A 124 1.68 -15.07 -15.06
CA LEU A 124 2.03 -15.19 -16.47
C LEU A 124 1.00 -14.57 -17.43
N GLN A 125 0.48 -13.38 -17.11
CA GLN A 125 -0.51 -12.65 -17.92
C GLN A 125 -1.86 -13.38 -18.05
N ARG A 126 -2.27 -14.15 -17.03
CA ARG A 126 -3.54 -14.89 -17.00
C ARG A 126 -4.56 -14.37 -15.99
N GLU A 127 -4.38 -13.16 -15.51
CA GLU A 127 -5.22 -12.46 -14.54
C GLU A 127 -6.68 -12.42 -15.01
N GLN A 128 -6.94 -12.21 -16.30
CA GLN A 128 -8.28 -12.26 -16.87
C GLN A 128 -8.95 -13.63 -16.71
N LEU A 129 -8.24 -14.70 -17.09
CA LEU A 129 -8.77 -16.06 -16.99
C LEU A 129 -8.97 -16.45 -15.52
N LEU A 130 -8.03 -16.07 -14.64
CA LEU A 130 -8.14 -16.27 -13.20
C LEU A 130 -9.33 -15.52 -12.62
N TYR A 131 -9.56 -14.28 -13.05
CA TYR A 131 -10.70 -13.49 -12.60
C TYR A 131 -12.02 -14.14 -13.04
N GLN A 132 -12.14 -14.53 -14.30
CA GLN A 132 -13.30 -15.25 -14.83
C GLN A 132 -13.56 -16.56 -14.07
N PHE A 133 -12.50 -17.31 -13.75
CA PHE A 133 -12.63 -18.56 -13.02
C PHE A 133 -13.02 -18.34 -11.54
N LEU A 134 -12.29 -17.49 -10.81
CA LEU A 134 -12.42 -17.38 -9.36
C LEU A 134 -13.61 -16.51 -8.92
N PHE A 135 -14.06 -15.57 -9.76
CA PHE A 135 -15.12 -14.62 -9.37
C PHE A 135 -16.41 -14.74 -10.18
N LEU A 136 -16.39 -15.34 -11.37
CA LEU A 136 -17.56 -15.41 -12.26
C LEU A 136 -18.01 -16.84 -12.61
N ASN A 137 -17.15 -17.85 -12.46
CA ASN A 137 -17.50 -19.21 -12.82
C ASN A 137 -18.45 -19.81 -11.78
N GLN A 138 -19.72 -19.96 -12.17
CA GLN A 138 -20.74 -20.41 -11.24
C GLN A 138 -20.52 -21.84 -10.72
N GLN A 139 -19.92 -22.73 -11.51
CA GLN A 139 -19.60 -24.09 -11.04
C GLN A 139 -18.55 -24.09 -9.93
N PHE A 140 -17.56 -23.20 -10.01
CA PHE A 140 -16.57 -22.97 -8.96
C PHE A 140 -17.20 -22.30 -7.74
N LEU A 141 -17.95 -21.22 -7.94
CA LEU A 141 -18.60 -20.46 -6.87
C LEU A 141 -19.65 -21.27 -6.10
N ASP A 142 -20.27 -22.27 -6.73
CA ASP A 142 -21.25 -23.13 -6.09
C ASP A 142 -20.65 -24.23 -5.20
N ASP A 143 -19.33 -24.43 -5.27
CA ASP A 143 -18.63 -25.43 -4.45
C ASP A 143 -18.72 -25.09 -2.95
N ALA A 144 -18.95 -26.12 -2.12
CA ALA A 144 -19.14 -25.94 -0.68
C ALA A 144 -17.94 -25.28 0.01
N TYR A 145 -16.71 -25.60 -0.37
CA TYR A 145 -15.51 -25.00 0.22
C TYR A 145 -15.34 -23.54 -0.22
N VAL A 146 -15.73 -23.23 -1.46
CA VAL A 146 -15.67 -21.85 -1.99
C VAL A 146 -16.71 -20.98 -1.29
N LYS A 147 -17.91 -21.51 -1.04
CA LYS A 147 -18.95 -20.83 -0.23
C LYS A 147 -18.51 -20.55 1.19
N GLN A 148 -17.78 -21.47 1.82
CA GLN A 148 -17.18 -21.21 3.13
C GLN A 148 -16.08 -20.15 3.08
N ALA A 149 -15.38 -20.03 1.95
CA ALA A 149 -14.34 -19.03 1.74
C ALA A 149 -14.86 -17.63 1.31
N GLU A 150 -16.17 -17.41 1.35
CA GLU A 150 -16.81 -16.21 0.79
C GLU A 150 -16.29 -14.91 1.41
N GLN A 151 -15.95 -14.90 2.71
CA GLN A 151 -15.37 -13.73 3.35
C GLN A 151 -14.06 -13.30 2.68
N TRP A 152 -13.13 -14.22 2.43
CA TRP A 152 -11.86 -13.90 1.77
C TRP A 152 -12.07 -13.46 0.32
N ARG A 153 -13.05 -14.05 -0.38
CA ARG A 153 -13.44 -13.60 -1.73
C ARG A 153 -13.90 -12.14 -1.70
N LEU A 154 -14.78 -11.79 -0.75
CA LEU A 154 -15.26 -10.43 -0.55
C LEU A 154 -14.13 -9.48 -0.12
N GLU A 155 -13.17 -9.94 0.68
CA GLU A 155 -12.00 -9.16 1.08
C GLU A 155 -10.99 -8.95 -0.05
N ALA A 156 -10.80 -9.92 -0.95
CA ALA A 156 -10.00 -9.74 -2.17
C ALA A 156 -10.70 -8.80 -3.16
N LEU A 157 -12.04 -8.85 -3.20
CA LEU A 157 -12.85 -7.88 -3.93
C LEU A 157 -12.86 -6.51 -3.26
N ARG A 158 -12.55 -6.37 -1.98
CA ARG A 158 -12.61 -5.09 -1.26
C ARG A 158 -11.70 -4.03 -1.88
N PRO A 159 -10.37 -4.21 -2.05
CA PRO A 159 -9.52 -3.23 -2.71
C PRO A 159 -9.86 -3.08 -4.20
N LEU A 160 -10.47 -4.08 -4.83
CA LEU A 160 -10.98 -4.00 -6.19
C LEU A 160 -12.25 -3.12 -6.27
N ASN A 161 -13.13 -3.16 -5.27
CA ASN A 161 -14.38 -2.40 -5.16
C ASN A 161 -14.16 -0.98 -4.65
N SER A 162 -13.33 -0.82 -3.61
CA SER A 162 -12.82 0.47 -3.14
C SER A 162 -11.68 0.98 -4.02
N GLY A 163 -11.40 0.31 -5.13
CA GLY A 163 -10.44 0.71 -6.16
C GLY A 163 -11.13 0.98 -7.49
N ALA A 164 -12.26 0.32 -7.79
CA ALA A 164 -12.93 0.38 -9.09
C ALA A 164 -13.30 1.82 -9.48
N LEU A 165 -14.03 2.53 -8.63
CA LEU A 165 -14.34 3.95 -8.85
C LEU A 165 -13.11 4.87 -8.71
N PHE A 166 -12.06 4.41 -8.02
CA PHE A 166 -10.82 5.14 -7.74
C PHE A 166 -9.72 4.88 -8.79
N SER A 167 -9.98 3.97 -9.74
CA SER A 167 -8.99 3.50 -10.70
C SER A 167 -8.98 4.35 -11.96
N ILE A 168 -9.99 5.17 -12.26
CA ILE A 168 -9.92 6.03 -13.47
C ILE A 168 -8.88 7.12 -13.31
N ASP A 169 -8.73 7.70 -12.13
CA ASP A 169 -7.74 8.75 -11.94
C ASP A 169 -6.32 8.17 -11.96
N LYS A 170 -6.13 6.99 -11.33
CA LYS A 170 -4.85 6.27 -11.36
C LYS A 170 -4.54 5.68 -12.74
N LEU A 171 -5.51 5.05 -13.41
CA LEU A 171 -5.38 4.62 -14.81
C LEU A 171 -5.18 5.83 -15.70
N GLY A 172 -5.91 6.91 -15.52
CA GLY A 172 -5.82 8.16 -16.27
C GLY A 172 -4.44 8.79 -16.18
N GLY A 173 -3.83 8.83 -15.00
CA GLY A 173 -2.43 9.24 -14.81
C GLY A 173 -1.45 8.32 -15.52
N ILE A 174 -1.58 7.00 -15.32
CA ILE A 174 -0.77 5.97 -15.98
C ILE A 174 -0.92 5.98 -17.52
N ILE A 175 -2.06 6.43 -18.03
CA ILE A 175 -2.45 6.42 -19.45
C ILE A 175 -2.15 7.75 -20.13
N LYS A 176 -2.13 8.87 -19.39
CA LYS A 176 -1.66 10.18 -19.88
C LYS A 176 -0.23 10.09 -20.43
N ASP A 177 0.54 9.13 -19.91
CA ASP A 177 1.90 8.83 -20.36
C ASP A 177 1.96 7.91 -21.60
N ASN A 178 0.87 7.22 -21.95
CA ASN A 178 0.74 6.41 -23.17
C ASN A 178 0.27 7.29 -24.35
N LYS A 179 1.21 7.67 -25.24
CA LYS A 179 0.90 8.44 -26.46
C LYS A 179 0.51 7.54 -27.64
N GLU A 180 -0.11 8.13 -28.67
CA GLU A 180 -0.44 7.43 -29.92
C GLU A 180 0.79 6.69 -30.49
N GLY A 181 0.59 5.42 -30.86
CA GLY A 181 1.60 4.58 -31.50
C GLY A 181 2.34 3.63 -30.56
N GLU A 182 2.25 3.82 -29.25
CA GLU A 182 2.69 2.82 -28.28
C GLU A 182 1.58 1.77 -28.07
N PRO A 183 1.91 0.46 -28.04
CA PRO A 183 0.93 -0.52 -27.60
C PRO A 183 0.52 -0.10 -26.21
N PHE A 184 -0.77 0.18 -26.01
CA PHE A 184 -1.35 0.24 -24.68
C PHE A 184 -0.92 -1.04 -23.99
N ALA A 185 0.08 -0.93 -23.12
CA ALA A 185 0.36 -1.92 -22.14
C ALA A 185 -0.69 -1.59 -21.07
N PRO A 186 -1.89 -2.22 -21.07
CA PRO A 186 -2.57 -2.30 -19.80
C PRO A 186 -1.49 -2.80 -18.86
N TYR A 187 -1.27 -2.12 -17.77
CA TYR A 187 -0.38 -2.64 -16.76
C TYR A 187 -0.98 -4.00 -16.40
N PHE A 188 -0.38 -5.06 -16.97
CA PHE A 188 -1.05 -6.32 -17.36
C PHE A 188 -1.24 -7.23 -16.14
N ASN A 189 -1.29 -6.64 -14.94
CA ASN A 189 -1.11 -7.31 -13.67
C ASN A 189 -2.28 -7.11 -12.70
N ALA A 190 -3.26 -6.27 -13.02
CA ALA A 190 -4.29 -5.94 -12.04
C ALA A 190 -5.61 -6.66 -12.33
N PHE A 191 -5.99 -7.57 -11.42
CA PHE A 191 -7.36 -8.07 -11.27
C PHE A 191 -8.40 -6.93 -11.28
N SER A 192 -7.98 -5.70 -10.94
CA SER A 192 -8.75 -4.44 -10.98
C SER A 192 -9.34 -4.14 -12.35
N ILE A 193 -8.58 -4.27 -13.45
CA ILE A 193 -9.12 -3.98 -14.79
C ILE A 193 -10.18 -5.00 -15.20
N GLN A 194 -9.97 -6.26 -14.83
CA GLN A 194 -10.91 -7.35 -15.12
C GLN A 194 -12.19 -7.18 -14.32
N HIS A 195 -12.05 -6.78 -13.06
CA HIS A 195 -13.14 -6.41 -12.18
C HIS A 195 -13.98 -5.23 -12.71
N LEU A 196 -13.34 -4.20 -13.29
CA LEU A 196 -14.03 -3.04 -13.90
C LEU A 196 -14.95 -3.42 -15.07
N CYS A 197 -14.59 -4.45 -15.83
CA CYS A 197 -15.45 -4.97 -16.90
C CYS A 197 -16.78 -5.58 -16.37
N HIS A 198 -16.90 -5.75 -15.05
CA HIS A 198 -18.07 -6.29 -14.36
C HIS A 198 -18.54 -5.39 -13.21
N LEU A 199 -18.17 -4.10 -13.22
CA LEU A 199 -18.54 -3.09 -12.22
C LEU A 199 -20.00 -3.15 -11.77
N SER A 200 -20.94 -3.32 -12.70
CA SER A 200 -22.38 -3.34 -12.40
C SER A 200 -22.77 -4.34 -11.30
N GLN A 201 -22.11 -5.50 -11.27
CA GLN A 201 -22.35 -6.56 -10.28
C GLN A 201 -21.94 -6.14 -8.86
N TYR A 202 -21.10 -5.13 -8.74
CA TYR A 202 -20.51 -4.66 -7.48
C TYR A 202 -21.12 -3.36 -6.96
N LEU A 203 -21.84 -2.63 -7.81
CA LEU A 203 -22.62 -1.45 -7.42
C LEU A 203 -23.94 -1.84 -6.77
N SER A 204 -23.88 -2.64 -5.71
CA SER A 204 -25.04 -3.10 -4.94
C SER A 204 -25.34 -2.18 -3.74
N THR A 205 -26.56 -2.27 -3.21
CA THR A 205 -26.96 -1.57 -1.97
C THR A 205 -26.09 -2.00 -0.78
N GLU A 206 -25.72 -3.28 -0.71
CA GLU A 206 -24.84 -3.77 0.35
C GLU A 206 -23.47 -3.09 0.28
N MET A 207 -22.90 -2.98 -0.92
CA MET A 207 -21.60 -2.34 -1.09
C MET A 207 -21.67 -0.84 -0.83
N TYR A 208 -22.73 -0.16 -1.26
CA TYR A 208 -22.99 1.24 -0.92
C TYR A 208 -22.98 1.47 0.60
N LYS A 209 -23.74 0.67 1.36
CA LYS A 209 -23.80 0.76 2.82
C LYS A 209 -22.45 0.50 3.49
N ARG A 210 -21.64 -0.39 2.93
CA ARG A 210 -20.28 -0.67 3.44
C ARG A 210 -19.35 0.51 3.22
N GLN A 211 -19.45 1.20 2.09
CA GLN A 211 -18.63 2.39 1.79
C GLN A 211 -19.03 3.58 2.68
N MET A 212 -20.33 3.85 2.82
CA MET A 212 -20.83 4.93 3.69
C MET A 212 -20.48 4.76 5.18
N ARG A 213 -20.16 3.54 5.64
CA ARG A 213 -19.72 3.25 7.02
C ARG A 213 -18.23 3.48 7.28
N ARG A 214 -17.44 3.71 6.23
CA ARG A 214 -15.98 3.88 6.28
C ARG A 214 -15.57 5.30 5.90
N ASP A 215 -16.44 6.26 6.20
CA ASP A 215 -16.22 7.69 5.98
C ASP A 215 -16.05 8.14 4.52
N ASP A 216 -16.46 7.32 3.55
CA ASP A 216 -16.73 7.84 2.21
C ASP A 216 -18.06 8.60 2.24
N SER A 217 -18.00 9.94 2.27
CA SER A 217 -19.18 10.78 2.10
C SER A 217 -19.76 10.63 0.69
N GLU A 218 -21.07 10.88 0.52
CA GLU A 218 -21.69 10.94 -0.81
C GLU A 218 -20.92 11.90 -1.74
N GLU A 219 -20.44 13.01 -1.16
CA GLU A 219 -19.65 14.02 -1.87
C GLU A 219 -18.34 13.45 -2.43
N LYS A 220 -17.63 12.62 -1.65
CA LYS A 220 -16.40 11.96 -2.08
C LYS A 220 -16.67 10.96 -3.22
N LEU A 221 -17.71 10.12 -3.08
CA LEU A 221 -18.11 9.18 -4.12
C LEU A 221 -18.57 9.90 -5.41
N GLY A 222 -19.30 11.00 -5.24
CA GLY A 222 -19.78 11.86 -6.32
C GLY A 222 -18.66 12.54 -7.08
N ARG A 223 -17.69 13.11 -6.36
CA ARG A 223 -16.48 13.72 -6.92
C ARG A 223 -15.70 12.75 -7.79
N MET A 224 -15.50 11.53 -7.31
CA MET A 224 -14.78 10.51 -8.07
C MET A 224 -15.51 10.10 -9.35
N LEU A 225 -16.84 9.97 -9.31
CA LEU A 225 -17.65 9.72 -10.50
C LEU A 225 -17.60 10.89 -11.49
N ALA A 226 -17.53 12.12 -10.99
CA ALA A 226 -17.35 13.32 -11.81
C ALA A 226 -15.97 13.33 -12.52
N THR A 227 -14.87 13.08 -11.78
CA THR A 227 -13.53 12.95 -12.38
C THR A 227 -13.48 11.85 -13.43
N SER A 228 -14.07 10.71 -13.10
CA SER A 228 -14.18 9.57 -14.00
C SER A 228 -14.88 9.94 -15.31
N LEU A 229 -16.01 10.67 -15.22
CA LEU A 229 -16.77 11.14 -16.38
C LEU A 229 -15.95 12.10 -17.25
N GLN A 230 -15.15 12.99 -16.65
CA GLN A 230 -14.27 13.91 -17.38
C GLN A 230 -13.25 13.13 -18.24
N PHE A 231 -12.60 12.12 -17.67
CA PHE A 231 -11.69 11.24 -18.42
C PHE A 231 -12.40 10.50 -19.57
N TYR A 232 -13.60 9.99 -19.34
CA TYR A 232 -14.39 9.31 -20.37
C TYR A 232 -14.78 10.25 -21.53
N GLN A 233 -15.05 11.52 -21.24
CA GLN A 233 -15.32 12.53 -22.27
C GLN A 233 -14.08 12.79 -23.14
N GLN A 234 -12.88 12.69 -22.56
CA GLN A 234 -11.60 12.84 -23.26
C GLN A 234 -11.12 11.55 -23.95
N ARG A 235 -11.86 10.44 -23.86
CA ARG A 235 -11.39 9.10 -24.25
C ARG A 235 -10.83 8.96 -25.68
N GLN A 236 -11.29 9.81 -26.61
CA GLN A 236 -10.85 9.80 -28.01
C GLN A 236 -9.36 10.15 -28.17
N GLN A 237 -8.73 10.74 -27.15
CA GLN A 237 -7.31 11.06 -27.13
C GLN A 237 -6.40 9.85 -26.83
N TYR A 238 -6.97 8.69 -26.47
CA TYR A 238 -6.22 7.50 -26.08
C TYR A 238 -6.41 6.34 -27.07
N SER A 239 -5.66 5.24 -26.85
CA SER A 239 -5.68 4.04 -27.71
C SER A 239 -7.07 3.40 -27.90
N ALA A 240 -7.27 2.71 -29.03
CA ALA A 240 -8.54 2.02 -29.33
C ALA A 240 -8.92 0.94 -28.30
N ALA A 241 -7.92 0.26 -27.71
CA ALA A 241 -8.15 -0.71 -26.65
C ALA A 241 -8.74 -0.04 -25.39
N PHE A 242 -8.21 1.12 -25.01
CA PHE A 242 -8.74 1.89 -23.89
C PHE A 242 -10.16 2.41 -24.17
N GLN A 243 -10.40 2.96 -25.36
CA GLN A 243 -11.74 3.44 -25.74
C GLN A 243 -12.80 2.34 -25.55
N THR A 244 -12.48 1.11 -25.97
CA THR A 244 -13.36 -0.05 -25.82
C THR A 244 -13.65 -0.38 -24.35
N ILE A 245 -12.62 -0.37 -23.49
CA ILE A 245 -12.75 -0.65 -22.05
C ILE A 245 -13.58 0.44 -21.36
N ALA A 246 -13.28 1.71 -21.65
CA ALA A 246 -13.97 2.85 -21.08
C ALA A 246 -15.47 2.85 -21.48
N GLU A 247 -15.79 2.54 -22.74
CA GLU A 247 -17.19 2.41 -23.19
C GLU A 247 -17.93 1.26 -22.52
N LEU A 248 -17.28 0.10 -22.37
CA LEU A 248 -17.86 -1.04 -21.66
C LEU A 248 -18.18 -0.67 -20.22
N TRP A 249 -17.28 0.06 -19.56
CA TRP A 249 -17.46 0.45 -18.17
C TRP A 249 -18.57 1.48 -17.99
N PHE A 250 -18.54 2.61 -18.70
CA PHE A 250 -19.54 3.66 -18.50
C PHE A 250 -20.95 3.18 -18.84
N LYS A 251 -21.11 2.27 -19.79
CA LYS A 251 -22.40 1.60 -20.04
C LYS A 251 -22.94 0.83 -18.83
N GLN A 252 -22.08 0.29 -17.98
CA GLN A 252 -22.49 -0.42 -16.76
C GLN A 252 -23.04 0.52 -15.68
N LEU A 253 -22.59 1.79 -15.64
CA LEU A 253 -23.16 2.81 -14.73
C LEU A 253 -24.58 3.23 -15.12
N ASP A 254 -24.98 2.98 -16.36
CA ASP A 254 -26.34 3.17 -16.85
C ASP A 254 -27.16 1.85 -16.85
N SER A 255 -26.59 0.75 -16.33
CA SER A 255 -27.27 -0.55 -16.27
C SER A 255 -28.44 -0.55 -15.28
N ASP A 256 -29.47 -1.32 -15.59
CA ASP A 256 -30.57 -1.53 -14.65
C ASP A 256 -30.16 -2.33 -13.41
N GLU A 257 -29.07 -3.10 -13.50
CA GLU A 257 -28.56 -4.00 -12.46
C GLU A 257 -27.93 -3.28 -11.26
N ILE A 258 -27.58 -2.00 -11.40
CA ILE A 258 -26.95 -1.24 -10.30
C ILE A 258 -28.00 -0.73 -9.31
N ALA A 259 -27.60 -0.61 -8.05
CA ALA A 259 -28.50 -0.20 -6.98
C ALA A 259 -28.94 1.28 -7.08
N PRO A 260 -30.15 1.64 -6.58
CA PRO A 260 -30.69 3.00 -6.69
C PRO A 260 -29.80 4.10 -6.11
N GLU A 261 -29.05 3.80 -5.04
CA GLU A 261 -28.14 4.73 -4.39
C GLU A 261 -27.02 5.16 -5.34
N TRP A 262 -26.39 4.19 -6.03
CA TRP A 262 -25.37 4.46 -7.04
C TRP A 262 -25.94 5.18 -8.27
N LYS A 263 -27.15 4.82 -8.73
CA LYS A 263 -27.83 5.54 -9.82
C LYS A 263 -28.01 7.02 -9.51
N THR A 264 -28.37 7.33 -8.26
CA THR A 264 -28.59 8.71 -7.80
C THR A 264 -27.31 9.51 -7.83
N ILE A 265 -26.22 8.98 -7.27
CA ILE A 265 -24.91 9.64 -7.30
C ILE A 265 -24.43 9.81 -8.76
N TRP A 266 -24.61 8.80 -9.60
CA TRP A 266 -24.23 8.88 -11.01
C TRP A 266 -25.02 9.92 -11.80
N ALA A 267 -26.34 10.01 -11.58
CA ALA A 267 -27.18 11.04 -12.19
C ALA A 267 -26.74 12.45 -11.76
N ASN A 268 -26.43 12.62 -10.47
CA ASN A 268 -25.93 13.87 -9.91
C ASN A 268 -24.55 14.25 -10.49
N ALA A 269 -23.63 13.29 -10.65
CA ALA A 269 -22.33 13.51 -11.29
C ALA A 269 -22.49 13.93 -12.75
N LYS A 270 -23.36 13.28 -13.53
CA LYS A 270 -23.70 13.68 -14.90
C LYS A 270 -24.32 15.08 -15.00
N ALA A 271 -25.05 15.50 -13.96
CA ALA A 271 -25.63 16.83 -13.86
C ALA A 271 -24.62 17.90 -13.39
N GLY A 272 -23.37 17.53 -13.11
CA GLY A 272 -22.34 18.45 -12.62
C GLY A 272 -22.55 18.90 -11.18
N LYS A 273 -23.25 18.11 -10.35
CA LYS A 273 -23.49 18.43 -8.93
C LYS A 273 -22.20 18.37 -8.10
N TYR A 274 -21.27 17.50 -8.48
CA TYR A 274 -20.01 17.29 -7.77
C TYR A 274 -18.86 17.89 -8.59
N LEU A 275 -17.89 18.48 -7.90
CA LEU A 275 -16.63 18.90 -8.50
C LEU A 275 -15.83 17.68 -8.93
N THR A 276 -15.05 17.78 -10.00
CA THR A 276 -14.01 16.79 -10.29
C THR A 276 -12.87 16.88 -9.29
N ARG A 277 -11.96 15.90 -9.27
CA ARG A 277 -10.77 15.91 -8.42
C ARG A 277 -9.92 17.16 -8.68
N ASP A 278 -9.61 17.44 -9.94
CA ASP A 278 -8.82 18.61 -10.34
C ASP A 278 -9.54 19.91 -9.96
N GLU A 279 -10.86 20.01 -10.18
CA GLU A 279 -11.62 21.19 -9.76
C GLU A 279 -11.74 21.32 -8.25
N TYR A 280 -11.79 20.21 -7.51
CA TYR A 280 -11.82 20.23 -6.06
C TYR A 280 -10.46 20.69 -5.52
N PHE A 281 -9.35 20.15 -6.02
CA PHE A 281 -8.01 20.60 -5.61
C PHE A 281 -7.68 22.00 -6.13
N SER A 282 -8.14 22.40 -7.32
CA SER A 282 -7.98 23.78 -7.80
C SER A 282 -8.93 24.76 -7.10
N LYS A 283 -10.08 24.27 -6.60
CA LYS A 283 -10.94 25.05 -5.71
C LYS A 283 -10.31 25.13 -4.33
N ASP A 284 -9.68 24.08 -3.82
CA ASP A 284 -8.90 24.13 -2.58
C ASP A 284 -7.65 24.99 -2.78
N GLU A 285 -7.00 25.03 -3.94
CA GLU A 285 -5.89 25.95 -4.28
C GLU A 285 -6.37 27.41 -4.42
N ALA A 286 -7.55 27.64 -5.02
CA ALA A 286 -8.15 28.97 -5.15
C ALA A 286 -8.73 29.46 -3.82
N ASP A 287 -9.30 28.55 -3.03
CA ASP A 287 -9.71 28.76 -1.65
C ASP A 287 -8.45 28.87 -0.77
N GLU A 288 -7.30 28.25 -1.08
CA GLU A 288 -5.96 28.44 -0.45
C GLU A 288 -5.39 29.84 -0.71
N VAL A 289 -5.65 30.43 -1.89
CA VAL A 289 -5.33 31.84 -2.15
C VAL A 289 -6.25 32.79 -1.37
N ASP A 290 -7.46 32.37 -1.02
CA ASP A 290 -8.35 33.07 -0.07
C ASP A 290 -8.10 32.66 1.42
N ILE A 291 -7.46 31.51 1.67
CA ILE A 291 -7.07 30.91 2.98
C ILE A 291 -5.63 31.28 3.37
N GLU A 292 -4.84 31.89 2.48
CA GLU A 292 -3.73 32.74 2.89
C GLU A 292 -4.22 33.87 3.82
N ASN A 293 -5.53 34.13 3.85
CA ASN A 293 -6.19 34.97 4.85
C ASN A 293 -6.99 34.21 5.93
N ASN A 294 -7.05 32.87 5.94
CA ASN A 294 -7.83 32.08 6.91
C ASN A 294 -7.20 30.71 7.19
N LYS A 295 -6.02 30.68 7.82
CA LYS A 295 -5.52 29.49 8.54
C LYS A 295 -6.63 28.93 9.44
N ILE A 296 -7.04 27.68 9.24
CA ILE A 296 -7.67 26.92 10.32
C ILE A 296 -6.64 26.87 11.45
N ASN A 297 -7.02 27.39 12.60
CA ASN A 297 -6.15 27.52 13.74
C ASN A 297 -5.86 26.11 14.28
N VAL A 298 -4.60 25.67 14.25
CA VAL A 298 -4.16 24.39 14.86
C VAL A 298 -4.64 24.26 16.32
N GLU A 299 -4.85 25.38 17.00
CA GLU A 299 -5.44 25.41 18.34
C GLU A 299 -6.91 24.96 18.38
N ASP A 300 -7.70 25.23 17.34
CA ASP A 300 -9.11 24.85 17.26
C ASP A 300 -9.27 23.36 16.92
N GLU A 301 -8.38 22.81 16.09
CA GLU A 301 -8.36 21.37 15.79
C GLU A 301 -7.88 20.55 16.99
N LEU A 302 -6.79 20.98 17.65
CA LEU A 302 -6.35 20.34 18.90
C LEU A 302 -7.41 20.41 19.99
N LYS A 303 -8.12 21.53 20.15
CA LYS A 303 -9.25 21.63 21.08
C LYS A 303 -10.35 20.62 20.76
N GLN A 304 -10.64 20.39 19.49
CA GLN A 304 -11.66 19.43 19.09
C GLN A 304 -11.23 17.99 19.42
N LEU A 305 -9.99 17.61 19.10
CA LEU A 305 -9.44 16.29 19.46
C LEU A 305 -9.44 16.06 20.98
N LEU A 306 -9.09 17.08 21.76
CA LEU A 306 -9.10 17.03 23.22
C LEU A 306 -10.53 16.93 23.79
N LEU A 307 -11.52 17.59 23.17
CA LEU A 307 -12.93 17.51 23.57
C LEU A 307 -13.57 16.16 23.26
N ASP A 308 -13.17 15.52 22.17
CA ASP A 308 -13.72 14.25 21.70
C ASP A 308 -13.19 13.04 22.51
N GLY A 309 -12.23 13.26 23.41
CA GLY A 309 -11.66 12.23 24.29
C GLY A 309 -10.78 11.23 23.55
N THR A 310 -10.14 11.71 22.47
CA THR A 310 -9.29 10.94 21.57
C THR A 310 -7.99 10.47 22.24
N ASP A 311 -7.43 9.36 21.76
CA ASP A 311 -6.18 8.77 22.28
C ASP A 311 -4.95 9.64 21.96
N LYS A 312 -3.88 9.52 22.76
CA LYS A 312 -2.63 10.31 22.68
C LYS A 312 -2.02 10.26 21.27
N SER A 313 -2.08 9.11 20.60
CA SER A 313 -1.51 8.90 19.26
C SER A 313 -2.11 9.83 18.19
N GLU A 314 -3.43 10.07 18.18
CA GLU A 314 -4.03 10.97 17.18
C GLU A 314 -3.68 12.45 17.44
N ILE A 315 -3.42 12.82 18.70
CA ILE A 315 -2.92 14.15 19.06
C ILE A 315 -1.48 14.31 18.57
N ILE A 316 -0.65 13.29 18.72
CA ILE A 316 0.74 13.28 18.23
C ILE A 316 0.77 13.34 16.70
N ASP A 317 -0.09 12.59 16.00
CA ASP A 317 -0.21 12.65 14.54
C ASP A 317 -0.60 14.04 14.05
N CYS A 318 -1.57 14.69 14.71
CA CYS A 318 -1.96 16.07 14.41
C CYS A 318 -0.78 17.04 14.60
N LEU A 319 -0.01 16.90 15.68
CA LEU A 319 1.17 17.74 15.90
C LEU A 319 2.25 17.49 14.84
N ALA A 320 2.49 16.23 14.46
CA ALA A 320 3.47 15.88 13.43
C ALA A 320 3.07 16.43 12.05
N GLU A 321 1.78 16.48 11.72
CA GLU A 321 1.29 17.05 10.46
C GLU A 321 1.45 18.59 10.43
N TYR A 322 1.10 19.28 11.52
CA TYR A 322 1.14 20.76 11.56
C TYR A 322 2.53 21.34 11.84
N PHE A 323 3.40 20.57 12.48
CA PHE A 323 4.73 20.99 12.93
C PHE A 323 5.82 20.05 12.40
N GLU A 324 5.63 19.48 11.20
CA GLU A 324 6.59 18.57 10.56
C GLU A 324 8.00 19.18 10.52
N ALA A 325 8.10 20.48 10.18
CA ALA A 325 9.37 21.20 10.10
C ALA A 325 10.01 21.45 11.48
N GLU A 326 9.23 21.41 12.55
CA GLU A 326 9.61 21.60 13.95
C GLU A 326 9.64 20.27 14.75
N THR A 327 9.53 19.13 14.06
CA THR A 327 9.59 17.80 14.64
C THR A 327 10.97 17.19 14.39
N ILE A 328 11.64 16.78 15.46
CA ILE A 328 12.95 16.14 15.43
C ILE A 328 12.76 14.67 15.80
N ALA A 329 12.99 13.77 14.84
CA ALA A 329 13.05 12.34 15.11
C ALA A 329 14.37 12.02 15.83
N LEU A 330 14.30 11.42 17.01
CA LEU A 330 15.46 10.85 17.68
C LEU A 330 15.75 9.45 17.11
N PHE A 331 17.00 9.03 17.20
CA PHE A 331 17.55 7.86 16.50
C PHE A 331 16.66 6.62 16.48
N ASP A 332 16.40 6.14 15.26
CA ASP A 332 15.74 4.88 14.95
C ASP A 332 16.79 3.81 14.58
N ILE A 333 16.78 2.70 15.33
CA ILE A 333 17.72 1.58 15.17
C ILE A 333 17.39 0.69 13.97
N GLU A 334 16.16 0.73 13.43
CA GLU A 334 15.81 -0.09 12.27
C GLU A 334 16.51 0.37 10.99
N ASP A 335 17.06 1.60 10.99
CA ASP A 335 17.82 2.15 9.88
C ASP A 335 19.33 1.87 10.02
N LEU A 336 19.77 0.77 9.40
CA LEU A 336 21.16 0.32 9.34
C LEU A 336 22.11 1.31 8.64
N ASP A 337 21.60 2.35 7.96
CA ASP A 337 22.42 3.39 7.36
C ASP A 337 22.96 4.39 8.41
N ASN A 338 22.41 4.40 9.62
CA ASN A 338 22.82 5.33 10.69
C ASN A 338 24.20 5.06 11.30
N ILE A 339 24.71 3.83 11.21
CA ILE A 339 26.02 3.43 11.79
C ILE A 339 27.19 3.58 10.81
N ARG A 340 27.02 4.32 9.72
CA ARG A 340 28.07 4.58 8.72
C ARG A 340 28.16 6.06 8.42
N PRO A 341 29.34 6.58 8.04
CA PRO A 341 29.47 7.96 7.58
C PRO A 341 28.45 8.26 6.46
N PRO A 342 27.68 9.36 6.56
CA PRO A 342 27.91 10.55 7.39
C PRO A 342 27.33 10.50 8.82
N TYR A 343 26.85 9.34 9.29
CA TYR A 343 26.28 9.14 10.63
C TYR A 343 24.99 9.96 10.86
N SER A 344 24.16 10.08 9.82
CA SER A 344 22.96 10.93 9.80
C SER A 344 22.02 10.67 10.98
N GLY A 345 21.77 9.42 11.35
CA GLY A 345 20.91 9.11 12.50
C GLY A 345 21.42 9.63 13.86
N PHE A 346 22.71 9.92 13.97
CA PHE A 346 23.29 10.54 15.17
C PHE A 346 23.45 12.05 15.03
N ILE A 347 23.73 12.56 13.83
CA ILE A 347 24.03 13.98 13.59
C ILE A 347 22.77 14.80 13.31
N ASP A 348 21.86 14.29 12.49
CA ASP A 348 20.67 15.00 12.01
C ASP A 348 19.79 15.56 13.15
N PRO A 349 19.54 14.84 14.26
CA PRO A 349 18.69 15.37 15.32
C PRO A 349 19.21 16.68 15.92
N LEU A 350 20.52 16.78 16.11
CA LEU A 350 21.16 17.99 16.61
C LEU A 350 21.21 19.09 15.55
N GLU A 351 21.49 18.75 14.29
CA GLU A 351 21.48 19.74 13.19
C GLU A 351 20.10 20.37 13.00
N GLN A 352 19.04 19.57 13.09
CA GLN A 352 17.66 20.06 13.05
C GLN A 352 17.36 20.99 14.22
N LEU A 353 17.78 20.64 15.44
CA LEU A 353 17.62 21.52 16.61
C LEU A 353 18.33 22.87 16.42
N VAL A 354 19.56 22.85 15.90
CA VAL A 354 20.34 24.07 15.59
C VAL A 354 19.67 24.90 14.50
N LYS A 355 19.12 24.24 13.47
CA LYS A 355 18.36 24.91 12.41
C LYS A 355 17.12 25.62 12.95
N LEU A 356 16.36 24.97 13.83
CA LEU A 356 15.20 25.57 14.51
C LEU A 356 15.60 26.76 15.38
N ARG A 357 16.81 26.74 15.96
CA ARG A 357 17.35 27.86 16.73
C ARG A 357 17.75 29.06 15.84
N GLY A 358 17.84 28.86 14.52
CA GLY A 358 18.23 29.88 13.55
C GLY A 358 19.69 29.78 13.08
N GLU A 359 20.27 28.57 13.04
CA GLU A 359 21.61 28.29 12.47
C GLU A 359 22.77 29.08 13.12
N LEU A 360 22.63 29.42 14.40
CA LEU A 360 23.65 30.19 15.14
C LEU A 360 24.84 29.33 15.60
N ASP A 361 24.65 28.01 15.65
CA ASP A 361 25.63 27.06 16.16
C ASP A 361 26.15 26.15 15.05
N SER A 362 27.34 25.59 15.25
CA SER A 362 27.99 24.67 14.31
C SER A 362 28.08 23.27 14.90
N VAL A 363 27.55 22.29 14.17
CA VAL A 363 27.69 20.87 14.49
C VAL A 363 28.91 20.32 13.78
N SER A 364 29.71 19.52 14.48
CA SER A 364 30.87 18.85 13.92
C SER A 364 31.05 17.49 14.59
N TYR A 365 31.68 16.56 13.89
CA TYR A 365 31.99 15.24 14.44
C TYR A 365 33.43 14.83 14.12
N GLN A 366 34.01 14.01 14.99
CA GLN A 366 35.31 13.40 14.81
C GLN A 366 35.16 11.89 14.94
N ASP A 367 35.72 11.18 13.98
CA ASP A 367 35.76 9.72 13.94
C ASP A 367 37.16 9.28 14.38
N GLU A 368 37.30 8.81 15.62
CA GLU A 368 38.56 8.26 16.11
C GLU A 368 38.69 6.80 15.70
N VAL A 369 39.35 6.58 14.55
CA VAL A 369 39.61 5.28 13.87
C VAL A 369 40.26 4.19 14.76
N LYS A 370 40.64 4.51 15.99
CA LYS A 370 41.37 3.58 16.86
C LYS A 370 40.48 2.81 17.83
N ASP A 371 39.28 3.31 18.12
CA ASP A 371 38.39 2.74 19.14
C ASP A 371 36.91 2.72 18.69
N ASP A 372 36.61 2.94 17.40
CA ASP A 372 35.26 2.95 16.81
C ASP A 372 34.28 3.89 17.58
N VAL A 373 34.80 5.03 18.04
CA VAL A 373 34.04 6.07 18.75
C VAL A 373 33.81 7.28 17.85
N LEU A 374 32.56 7.69 17.75
CA LEU A 374 32.13 8.93 17.12
C LEU A 374 31.94 10.01 18.19
N THR A 375 32.77 11.05 18.15
CA THR A 375 32.65 12.21 19.04
C THR A 375 31.87 13.32 18.35
N ILE A 376 30.77 13.78 18.95
CA ILE A 376 29.91 14.83 18.42
C ILE A 376 30.10 16.11 19.23
N SER A 377 30.30 17.23 18.53
CA SER A 377 30.56 18.54 19.14
C SER A 377 29.63 19.61 18.59
N LEU A 378 29.19 20.50 19.48
CA LEU A 378 28.45 21.71 19.18
C LEU A 378 29.33 22.91 19.52
N ASN A 379 29.63 23.77 18.54
CA ASN A 379 30.55 24.91 18.70
C ASN A 379 31.90 24.51 19.30
N GLU A 380 32.51 23.44 18.77
CA GLU A 380 33.79 22.88 19.24
C GLU A 380 33.77 22.29 20.67
N LYS A 381 32.61 22.29 21.35
CA LYS A 381 32.43 21.63 22.65
C LYS A 381 31.82 20.25 22.45
N VAL A 382 32.46 19.21 22.99
CA VAL A 382 31.94 17.84 22.99
C VAL A 382 30.64 17.79 23.78
N ILE A 383 29.61 17.21 23.15
CA ILE A 383 28.27 17.02 23.73
C ILE A 383 27.85 15.55 23.74
N GLY A 384 28.57 14.66 23.04
CA GLY A 384 28.34 13.22 23.12
C GLY A 384 29.46 12.43 22.47
N GLU A 385 29.56 11.18 22.91
CA GLU A 385 30.45 10.15 22.36
C GLU A 385 29.60 8.91 22.11
N ILE A 386 29.71 8.32 20.92
CA ILE A 386 28.92 7.15 20.52
C ILE A 386 29.88 6.03 20.20
N ASN A 387 29.69 4.89 20.86
CA ASN A 387 30.41 3.67 20.53
C ASN A 387 29.72 2.99 19.34
N LEU A 388 30.36 2.98 18.17
CA LEU A 388 29.80 2.41 16.94
C LEU A 388 29.75 0.87 16.98
N ASP A 389 30.56 0.22 17.82
CA ASP A 389 30.52 -1.23 18.07
C ASP A 389 29.37 -1.62 19.04
N GLU A 390 29.05 -0.74 19.98
CA GLU A 390 28.02 -0.94 21.00
C GLU A 390 27.06 0.25 21.05
N VAL A 391 26.28 0.44 19.98
CA VAL A 391 25.39 1.61 19.82
C VAL A 391 24.34 1.74 20.95
N PHE A 392 24.00 0.65 21.63
CA PHE A 392 23.07 0.63 22.78
C PHE A 392 23.75 0.92 24.12
N SER A 393 24.93 1.52 24.13
CA SER A 393 25.62 1.87 25.35
C SER A 393 24.97 3.08 26.05
N ASN A 394 25.34 3.30 27.32
CA ASN A 394 24.82 4.45 28.08
C ASN A 394 25.28 5.78 27.46
N GLU A 395 26.43 5.79 26.80
CA GLU A 395 27.01 6.98 26.17
C GLU A 395 26.13 7.49 25.01
N THR A 396 25.54 6.60 24.21
CA THR A 396 24.57 6.97 23.18
C THR A 396 23.28 7.54 23.78
N ALA A 397 22.78 6.92 24.86
CA ALA A 397 21.60 7.42 25.56
C ALA A 397 21.86 8.80 26.19
N ASP A 398 23.03 8.98 26.80
CA ASP A 398 23.49 10.25 27.37
C ASP A 398 23.55 11.34 26.28
N TYR A 399 24.00 11.01 25.07
CA TYR A 399 24.02 11.95 23.95
C TYR A 399 22.61 12.43 23.55
N PHE A 400 21.64 11.53 23.38
CA PHE A 400 20.27 11.93 23.06
C PHE A 400 19.61 12.71 24.20
N GLN A 401 19.93 12.36 25.45
CA GLN A 401 19.51 13.15 26.60
C GLN A 401 20.09 14.58 26.56
N GLN A 402 21.34 14.76 26.13
CA GLN A 402 21.90 16.11 25.95
C GLN A 402 21.18 16.90 24.85
N ILE A 403 20.73 16.27 23.77
CA ILE A 403 19.92 16.95 22.74
C ILE A 403 18.59 17.42 23.34
N ILE A 404 17.94 16.58 24.15
CA ILE A 404 16.70 16.91 24.85
C ILE A 404 16.93 18.09 25.82
N ASP A 405 17.99 18.04 26.63
CA ASP A 405 18.34 19.08 27.59
C ASP A 405 18.59 20.43 26.88
N LEU A 406 19.28 20.40 25.74
CA LEU A 406 19.50 21.57 24.89
C LEU A 406 18.18 22.13 24.33
N ALA A 407 17.27 21.27 23.90
CA ALA A 407 15.97 21.70 23.40
C ALA A 407 15.14 22.38 24.50
N MET A 408 15.16 21.83 25.72
CA MET A 408 14.52 22.45 26.88
C MET A 408 15.16 23.79 27.27
N GLU A 409 16.49 23.91 27.14
CA GLU A 409 17.21 25.16 27.40
C GLU A 409 16.89 26.23 26.35
N TRP A 410 16.88 25.86 25.07
CA TRP A 410 16.73 26.79 23.95
C TRP A 410 15.28 27.19 23.71
N PHE A 411 14.34 26.29 23.97
CA PHE A 411 12.91 26.46 23.73
C PHE A 411 12.09 26.17 25.00
N PRO A 412 12.22 27.01 26.04
CA PRO A 412 11.55 26.78 27.32
C PRO A 412 10.02 26.85 27.16
N ASN A 413 9.32 25.82 27.67
CA ASN A 413 7.86 25.64 27.55
C ASN A 413 7.37 25.51 26.09
N GLN A 414 8.20 24.88 25.26
CA GLN A 414 7.90 24.61 23.85
C GLN A 414 8.32 23.19 23.43
N ALA A 415 9.25 22.57 24.16
CA ALA A 415 9.71 21.21 23.88
C ALA A 415 8.76 20.15 24.45
N LEU A 416 8.20 19.30 23.59
CA LEU A 416 7.38 18.13 23.94
C LEU A 416 8.08 16.86 23.45
N LEU A 417 8.30 15.86 24.33
CA LEU A 417 8.80 14.54 23.93
C LEU A 417 7.64 13.55 23.87
N SER A 418 7.59 12.78 22.79
CA SER A 418 6.69 11.64 22.63
C SER A 418 7.49 10.37 22.40
N VAL A 419 7.20 9.34 23.20
CA VAL A 419 7.78 7.99 23.03
C VAL A 419 6.67 7.02 22.64
N GLU A 420 6.72 6.50 21.42
CA GLU A 420 5.82 5.47 20.89
C GLU A 420 6.57 4.16 20.59
N GLU A 421 5.85 3.05 20.37
CA GLU A 421 6.48 1.75 20.07
C GLU A 421 7.34 1.83 18.81
N GLY A 422 8.66 1.99 19.00
CA GLY A 422 9.65 2.03 17.91
C GLY A 422 10.11 3.43 17.49
N SER A 423 9.53 4.51 18.02
CA SER A 423 9.93 5.88 17.64
C SER A 423 9.92 6.85 18.83
N THR A 424 10.94 7.71 18.90
CA THR A 424 10.99 8.82 19.86
C THR A 424 11.07 10.14 19.10
N SER A 425 10.13 11.04 19.34
CA SER A 425 10.02 12.31 18.63
C SER A 425 10.03 13.49 19.61
N LEU A 426 10.79 14.52 19.26
CA LEU A 426 10.91 15.77 20.00
C LEU A 426 10.30 16.90 19.17
N PHE A 427 9.24 17.51 19.68
CA PHE A 427 8.52 18.61 19.03
C PHE A 427 8.91 19.95 19.64
N ILE A 428 9.17 20.97 18.82
CA ILE A 428 9.32 22.36 19.25
C ILE A 428 8.07 23.16 18.86
N LEU A 429 7.14 23.28 19.82
CA LEU A 429 5.80 23.81 19.57
C LEU A 429 5.69 25.32 19.88
N PRO A 430 4.79 26.06 19.23
CA PRO A 430 4.39 27.38 19.68
C PRO A 430 3.88 27.34 21.14
N SER A 431 4.24 28.34 21.96
CA SER A 431 3.93 28.32 23.40
C SER A 431 2.43 28.23 23.71
N ASN A 432 1.55 28.72 22.84
CA ASN A 432 0.09 28.59 23.01
C ASN A 432 -0.37 27.14 22.86
N ILE A 433 0.26 26.38 21.97
CA ILE A 433 -0.06 24.97 21.73
C ILE A 433 0.50 24.10 22.85
N PHE A 434 1.76 24.32 23.25
CA PHE A 434 2.34 23.64 24.40
C PHE A 434 1.48 23.82 25.67
N LYS A 435 1.06 25.06 25.93
CA LYS A 435 0.19 25.37 27.06
C LYS A 435 -1.18 24.68 26.97
N LEU A 436 -1.78 24.59 25.79
CA LEU A 436 -3.05 23.90 25.58
C LEU A 436 -2.96 22.41 25.94
N LEU A 437 -1.86 21.75 25.54
CA LEU A 437 -1.61 20.34 25.85
C LEU A 437 -1.42 20.13 27.35
N GLU A 438 -0.62 20.98 28.00
CA GLU A 438 -0.40 20.94 29.46
C GLU A 438 -1.70 21.14 30.25
N GLU A 439 -2.51 22.14 29.89
CA GLU A 439 -3.81 22.42 30.54
C GLU A 439 -4.82 21.28 30.36
N SER A 440 -4.64 20.43 29.34
CA SER A 440 -5.52 19.31 29.02
C SER A 440 -5.01 17.96 29.56
N GLY A 441 -3.90 17.97 30.33
CA GLY A 441 -3.34 16.77 30.95
C GLY A 441 -2.54 15.87 30.01
N ILE A 442 -2.14 16.38 28.85
CA ILE A 442 -1.19 15.71 27.96
C ILE A 442 0.21 16.10 28.43
N GLU A 443 0.76 15.30 29.33
CA GLU A 443 2.08 15.50 29.89
C GLU A 443 3.16 15.06 28.90
N SER A 444 4.22 15.87 28.81
CA SER A 444 5.44 15.50 28.10
C SER A 444 6.05 14.26 28.77
N ASP A 445 6.54 13.30 27.97
CA ASP A 445 7.27 12.15 28.51
C ASP A 445 8.63 12.57 29.12
N LEU A 446 8.99 13.86 29.03
CA LEU A 446 10.10 14.50 29.76
C LEU A 446 9.85 14.65 31.27
N LEU A 447 8.59 14.61 31.72
CA LEU A 447 8.19 14.93 33.10
C LEU A 447 7.93 13.69 33.98
N ASN A 448 8.06 12.48 33.42
CA ASN A 448 7.74 11.20 34.10
C ASN A 448 8.97 10.36 34.46
#